data_AF-A0A0B7BUY3-F1
#
_entry.id   AF-A0A0B7BUY3-F1
#
_cell.length_a   1.000
_cell.length_b   1.000
_cell.length_c   1.000
_cell.angle_alpha   90.00
_cell.angle_beta   90.00
_cell.angle_gamma   90.00
#
_symmetry.space_group_name_H-M   'P 1'
#
loop_
_entity.id
_entity.type
_entity.pdbx_description
1 polymer ?
#
loop_
_entity_poly.entity_id
_entity_poly.type
_entity_poly.pdbx_seq_one_letter_code
_entity_poly.pdbx_strand_id
1 'polypeptide(L)' 'NDRKVREEIIEKTVKKFGRLDVLVANAGVLGKANSLMDDTEETFSSVLDTNLKSVYFLIQKAVPHLEK' A
#
# COMPACT_ATOMS: atom_id res chain seq x y z
N ASN A 1 3.75 6.43 -1.72
CA ASN A 1 3.67 6.13 -0.26
C ASN A 1 3.22 7.30 0.60
N ASP A 2 2.47 8.25 0.03
CA ASP A 2 1.92 9.36 0.82
C ASP A 2 0.83 8.86 1.78
N ARG A 3 0.92 9.29 3.04
CA ARG A 3 -0.08 9.01 4.07
C ARG A 3 -1.44 9.60 3.71
N LYS A 4 -1.48 10.84 3.22
CA LYS A 4 -2.72 11.54 2.88
C LYS A 4 -3.49 10.80 1.79
N VAL A 5 -2.78 10.34 0.77
CA VAL A 5 -3.39 9.55 -0.32
C VAL A 5 -4.02 8.26 0.20
N ARG A 6 -3.37 7.54 1.14
CA ARG A 6 -3.96 6.33 1.73
C ARG A 6 -5.23 6.61 2.52
N GLU A 7 -5.23 7.68 3.33
CA GLU A 7 -6.41 8.10 4.10
C GLU A 7 -7.56 8.50 3.16
N GLU A 8 -7.28 9.34 2.17
CA GLU A 8 -8.29 9.80 1.21
C GLU A 8 -8.93 8.68 0.40
N ILE A 9 -8.17 7.67 -0.03
CA ILE A 9 -8.72 6.56 -0.83
C ILE A 9 -9.73 5.76 -0.02
N ILE A 10 -9.44 5.46 1.24
CA ILE A 10 -10.35 4.73 2.13
C ILE A 10 -11.60 5.57 2.41
N GLU A 11 -11.43 6.84 2.79
CA GLU A 11 -12.56 7.74 3.08
C GLU A 11 -13.48 7.94 1.88
N LYS A 12 -12.91 8.17 0.68
CA LYS A 12 -13.68 8.32 -0.56
C LYS A 12 -14.44 7.05 -0.91
N THR A 13 -13.84 5.88 -0.70
CA THR A 13 -14.48 4.57 -0.96
C THR A 13 -15.66 4.37 -0.02
N VAL A 14 -15.46 4.52 1.29
CA VAL A 14 -16.54 4.38 2.29
C VAL A 14 -17.64 5.41 2.07
N LYS A 15 -17.29 6.67 1.78
CA LYS A 15 -18.28 7.72 1.48
C LYS A 15 -19.13 7.39 0.25
N LYS A 16 -18.53 6.77 -0.78
CA LYS A 16 -19.21 6.47 -2.04
C LYS A 16 -20.11 5.24 -1.94
N PHE A 17 -19.65 4.20 -1.25
CA PHE A 17 -20.32 2.88 -1.23
C PHE A 17 -20.98 2.54 0.10
N GLY A 18 -20.79 3.35 1.14
CA GLY A 18 -21.36 3.19 2.48
C GLY A 18 -20.61 2.23 3.40
N ARG A 19 -19.82 1.30 2.83
CA ARG A 19 -19.00 0.31 3.55
C ARG A 19 -17.79 -0.12 2.73
N LEU A 20 -16.84 -0.79 3.39
CA LEU A 20 -15.70 -1.45 2.77
C LEU A 20 -15.75 -2.93 3.17
N ASP A 21 -16.05 -3.82 2.22
CA ASP A 21 -16.19 -5.26 2.50
C ASP A 21 -14.87 -6.01 2.41
N VAL A 22 -14.07 -5.68 1.41
CA VAL A 22 -12.84 -6.37 1.08
C VAL A 22 -11.80 -5.33 0.67
N LEU A 23 -10.58 -5.49 1.19
CA LEU A 23 -9.40 -4.79 0.70
C LEU A 23 -8.48 -5.77 -0.02
N VAL A 24 -8.21 -5.51 -1.29
CA VAL A 24 -7.18 -6.22 -2.07
C VAL A 24 -5.92 -5.37 -2.10
N ALA A 25 -5.00 -5.60 -1.16
CA ALA A 25 -3.75 -4.84 -1.06
C ALA A 25 -2.66 -5.39 -2.00
N ASN A 26 -2.89 -5.31 -3.31
CA ASN A 26 -2.07 -5.93 -4.37
C ASN A 26 -0.97 -5.03 -4.95
N ALA A 27 -0.77 -3.81 -4.43
CA ALA A 27 0.26 -2.92 -4.97
C ALA A 27 1.66 -3.55 -4.83
N GLY A 28 2.37 -3.70 -5.95
CA GLY A 28 3.68 -4.32 -5.98
C GLY A 28 4.50 -3.93 -7.21
N VAL A 29 5.80 -3.77 -7.03
CA VAL A 29 6.80 -3.54 -8.08
C VAL A 29 7.99 -4.47 -7.89
N LEU A 30 8.63 -4.86 -9.00
CA LEU A 30 9.81 -5.73 -8.96
C LEU A 30 11.09 -4.97 -8.56
N GLY A 31 11.15 -3.66 -8.81
CA GLY A 31 12.41 -2.91 -8.76
C GLY A 31 13.23 -3.10 -10.04
N LYS A 32 14.55 -2.86 -9.96
CA LYS A 32 15.48 -3.13 -11.07
C LYS A 32 15.89 -4.60 -11.04
N ALA A 33 15.97 -5.24 -12.20
CA ALA A 33 16.43 -6.62 -12.34
C ALA A 33 17.97 -6.71 -12.28
N ASN A 34 18.54 -6.36 -11.14
CA ASN A 34 19.99 -6.41 -10.89
C ASN A 34 20.38 -7.72 -10.21
N SER A 35 21.67 -8.09 -10.30
CA SER A 35 22.23 -9.11 -9.43
C SER A 35 22.26 -8.60 -7.99
N LEU A 36 22.36 -9.51 -7.02
CA LEU A 36 22.43 -9.12 -5.59
C LEU A 36 23.60 -8.15 -5.30
N MET A 37 24.72 -8.29 -6.01
CA MET A 37 25.91 -7.46 -5.79
C MET A 37 25.79 -6.07 -6.43
N ASP A 38 24.87 -5.90 -7.38
CA ASP A 38 24.65 -4.65 -8.13
C ASP A 38 23.36 -3.93 -7.71
N ASP A 39 22.63 -4.47 -6.74
CA ASP A 39 21.42 -3.83 -6.25
C ASP A 39 21.77 -2.64 -5.35
N THR A 40 20.90 -1.64 -5.34
CA THR A 40 21.15 -0.39 -4.61
C THR A 40 20.18 -0.24 -3.45
N GLU A 41 20.62 0.42 -2.38
CA GLU A 41 19.75 0.77 -1.26
C GLU A 41 18.51 1.55 -1.70
N GLU A 42 18.65 2.39 -2.73
CA GLU A 42 17.53 3.14 -3.31
C GLU A 42 16.51 2.21 -3.97
N THR A 43 16.97 1.22 -4.75
CA THR A 43 16.10 0.24 -5.42
C THR A 43 15.40 -0.63 -4.38
N PHE A 44 16.15 -1.17 -3.41
CA PHE A 44 15.61 -1.94 -2.29
C PHE A 44 14.58 -1.14 -1.50
N SER A 45 14.93 0.10 -1.14
CA SER A 45 14.02 1.01 -0.43
C SER A 45 12.74 1.21 -1.22
N SER A 46 12.82 1.55 -2.51
CA SER A 46 11.66 1.77 -3.38
C SER A 46 10.70 0.56 -3.44
N VAL A 47 11.27 -0.64 -3.53
CA VAL A 47 10.50 -1.91 -3.50
C VAL A 47 9.81 -2.08 -2.15
N LEU A 48 10.51 -1.92 -1.03
CA LEU A 48 9.89 -2.02 0.31
C LEU A 48 8.84 -0.94 0.54
N ASP A 49 9.11 0.26 0.08
CA ASP A 49 8.24 1.41 0.25
C ASP A 49 6.89 1.13 -0.43
N THR A 50 6.89 0.51 -1.62
CA THR A 50 5.69 0.12 -2.36
C THR A 50 5.07 -1.18 -1.85
N ASN A 51 5.82 -2.27 -1.83
CA ASN A 51 5.29 -3.62 -1.66
C ASN A 51 4.95 -3.94 -0.20
N LEU A 52 5.61 -3.26 0.75
CA LEU A 52 5.44 -3.51 2.18
C LEU A 52 4.80 -2.31 2.88
N LYS A 53 5.49 -1.17 2.92
CA LYS A 53 5.05 0.00 3.70
C LYS A 53 3.71 0.54 3.22
N SER A 54 3.53 0.70 1.90
CA SER A 54 2.28 1.20 1.34
C SER A 54 1.09 0.30 1.68
N VAL A 55 1.27 -1.01 1.49
CA VAL A 55 0.27 -2.06 1.72
C VAL A 55 -0.07 -2.16 3.20
N TYR A 56 0.93 -2.26 4.07
CA TYR A 56 0.75 -2.37 5.52
C TYR A 56 -0.04 -1.19 6.09
N PHE A 57 0.35 0.04 5.75
CA PHE A 57 -0.34 1.22 6.26
C PHE A 57 -1.68 1.48 5.59
N LEU A 58 -1.94 0.93 4.39
CA LEU A 58 -3.28 0.96 3.80
C LEU A 58 -4.21 0.01 4.55
N ILE A 59 -3.75 -1.21 4.84
CA ILE A 59 -4.49 -2.19 5.66
C ILE A 59 -4.81 -1.59 7.03
N GLN A 60 -3.83 -1.00 7.72
CA GLN A 60 -4.04 -0.36 9.02
C GLN A 60 -5.18 0.68 8.99
N LYS A 61 -5.32 1.42 7.88
CA LYS A 61 -6.39 2.41 7.72
C LYS A 61 -7.73 1.79 7.32
N ALA A 62 -7.71 0.66 6.61
CA ALA A 62 -8.91 -0.04 6.19
C ALA A 62 -9.57 -0.85 7.31
N VAL A 63 -8.79 -1.40 8.26
CA VAL A 63 -9.30 -2.29 9.33
C VAL A 63 -10.53 -1.72 10.06
N PRO A 64 -10.56 -0.44 10.51
CA PRO A 64 -11.74 0.14 11.17
C PRO A 64 -13.02 0.17 10.31
N HIS A 65 -12.90 -0.02 8.99
CA HIS A 65 -14.00 -0.01 8.04
C HIS A 65 -14.36 -1.40 7.50
N LEU A 66 -13.48 -2.39 7.71
CA LEU A 66 -13.68 -3.80 7.30
C LEU A 66 -14.45 -4.60 8.35
N GLU A 67 -14.25 -4.30 9.63
CA GLU A 67 -14.92 -4.99 10.73
C GLU A 67 -16.31 -4.39 11.01
N LYS A 68 -17.36 -5.09 10.58
CA LYS A 68 -18.74 -4.97 11.08
C LYS A 68 -19.47 -6.31 11.00
#